data_AF-A0A7K4V5T5-F1
#
_entry.id   AF-A0A7K4V5T5-F1
#
_cell.length_a   1.000
_cell.length_b   1.000
_cell.length_c   1.000
_cell.angle_alpha   90.00
_cell.angle_beta   90.00
_cell.angle_gamma   90.00
#
_symmetry.space_group_name_H-M   'P 1'
#
loop_
_entity.id
_entity.type
_entity.pdbx_description
1 polymer ?
#
loop_
_entity_poly.entity_id
_entity_poly.type
_entity_poly.pdbx_seq_one_letter_code
_entity_poly.pdbx_strand_id
1 'polypeptide(L)' 'DIFDVKDIDPEGKKFDRVSRLHCESESFKMDLILDVNIQIYPVDLGDKFRLVIASTLYEDGTLDDGEYNPTDDRPSR' A
#
# COMPACT_ATOMS: atom_id res chain seq x y z
N ASP A 1 0.50 -9.69 -3.84
CA ASP A 1 1.91 -10.09 -3.98
C ASP A 1 2.69 -9.63 -2.76
N ILE A 2 3.90 -10.14 -2.52
CA ILE A 2 4.79 -9.68 -1.45
C ILE A 2 5.87 -8.79 -2.06
N PHE A 3 5.99 -7.58 -1.51
CA PHE A 3 6.98 -6.58 -1.91
C PHE A 3 7.99 -6.36 -0.79
N ASP A 4 9.25 -6.25 -1.17
CA ASP A 4 10.40 -5.99 -0.31
C ASP A 4 10.90 -4.56 -0.54
N VAL A 5 11.01 -3.77 0.52
CA VAL A 5 11.44 -2.36 0.46
C VAL A 5 12.94 -2.30 0.23
N LYS A 6 13.35 -1.87 -0.97
CA LYS A 6 14.75 -1.76 -1.41
C LYS A 6 15.38 -0.40 -1.15
N ASP A 7 14.58 0.65 -1.13
CA ASP A 7 15.04 2.01 -0.83
C ASP A 7 13.90 2.88 -0.29
N ILE A 8 14.25 3.91 0.45
CA ILE A 8 13.33 4.90 1.02
C ILE A 8 13.89 6.30 0.77
N ASP A 9 13.11 7.13 0.07
CA ASP A 9 13.47 8.51 -0.26
C ASP A 9 14.84 8.64 -0.97
N PRO A 10 15.04 8.02 -2.16
CA PRO A 10 16.34 8.03 -2.86
C PRO A 10 16.85 9.43 -3.22
N GLU A 11 15.96 10.40 -3.36
CA GLU A 11 16.28 11.80 -3.60
C GLU A 11 16.41 12.64 -2.32
N GLY A 12 16.49 11.97 -1.17
CA GLY A 12 16.45 12.56 0.16
C GLY A 12 15.02 12.83 0.65
N LYS A 13 14.89 12.98 1.97
CA LYS A 13 13.59 13.22 2.62
C LYS A 13 13.07 14.62 2.30
N LYS A 14 12.01 14.69 1.48
CA LYS A 14 11.36 15.96 1.08
C LYS A 14 10.15 16.34 1.93
N PHE A 15 9.52 15.36 2.57
CA PHE A 15 8.31 15.55 3.38
C PHE A 15 8.48 14.90 4.75
N ASP A 16 7.96 15.54 5.81
CA ASP A 16 8.14 15.04 7.18
C ASP A 16 7.36 13.75 7.45
N ARG A 17 6.16 13.66 6.88
CA ARG A 17 5.15 12.62 7.15
C ARG A 17 4.94 11.64 5.99
N VAL A 18 5.55 11.90 4.84
CA VAL A 18 5.41 11.07 3.64
C VAL A 18 6.80 10.65 3.21
N SER A 19 6.97 9.36 2.97
CA SER A 19 8.17 8.83 2.34
C SER A 19 7.80 8.07 1.08
N ARG A 20 8.70 8.12 0.10
CA ARG A 20 8.62 7.40 -1.16
C ARG A 20 9.38 6.09 -1.03
N LEU A 21 8.66 4.98 -1.05
CA LEU A 21 9.22 3.63 -1.02
C LEU A 21 9.51 3.16 -2.44
N HIS A 22 10.68 2.54 -2.63
CA HIS A 22 11.00 1.76 -3.81
C HIS A 22 11.05 0.29 -3.38
N CYS A 23 10.16 -0.51 -3.95
CA CYS A 23 9.97 -1.91 -3.58
C CYS A 23 10.10 -2.81 -4.81
N GLU A 24 10.53 -4.04 -4.58
CA GLU A 24 10.61 -5.08 -5.60
C GLU A 24 9.74 -6.26 -5.18
N SER A 25 9.03 -6.86 -6.14
CA SER A 25 8.22 -8.05 -5.89
C SER A 25 9.09 -9.29 -5.71
N GLU A 26 8.71 -10.17 -4.78
CA GLU A 26 9.37 -11.47 -4.61
C GLU A 26 8.95 -12.49 -5.67
N SER A 27 7.70 -12.43 -6.11
CA SER A 27 7.10 -13.48 -6.96
C SER A 27 7.22 -13.14 -8.44
N PHE A 28 7.24 -11.85 -8.76
CA PHE A 28 7.23 -11.34 -10.12
C PHE A 28 8.33 -10.28 -10.26
N LYS A 29 8.91 -10.12 -11.44
CA LYS A 29 9.91 -9.06 -11.70
C LYS A 29 9.22 -7.71 -11.87
N MET A 30 8.55 -7.24 -10.81
CA MET A 30 7.81 -5.99 -10.77
C MET A 30 8.45 -5.04 -9.78
N ASP A 31 8.63 -3.80 -10.23
CA ASP A 31 9.03 -2.68 -9.38
C ASP A 31 7.79 -1.91 -8.94
N LEU A 32 7.79 -1.44 -7.69
CA LEU A 32 6.73 -0.65 -7.10
C LEU A 32 7.31 0.62 -6.48
N ILE A 33 6.80 1.78 -6.89
CA ILE A 33 7.07 3.05 -6.23
C ILE A 33 5.79 3.49 -5.55
N LEU A 34 5.83 3.70 -4.23
CA LEU A 34 4.65 4.02 -3.43
C LEU A 34 4.96 5.12 -2.40
N ASP A 35 4.14 6.17 -2.40
CA ASP A 35 4.19 7.21 -1.36
C ASP A 35 3.26 6.80 -0.21
N VAL A 36 3.81 6.70 1.01
CA VAL A 36 3.06 6.30 2.22
C VAL A 36 3.17 7.34 3.32
N ASN A 37 2.11 7.45 4.12
CA ASN A 37 2.14 8.25 5.34
C ASN A 37 2.84 7.50 6.48
N ILE A 38 4.13 7.78 6.66
CA ILE A 38 4.99 7.12 7.64
C ILE A 38 4.67 7.48 9.10
N GLN A 39 3.82 8.49 9.35
CA GLN A 39 3.42 8.84 10.71
C GLN A 39 2.42 7.82 11.29
N ILE A 40 1.52 7.30 10.45
CA ILE A 40 0.48 6.35 10.85
C ILE A 40 0.87 4.91 10.54
N TYR A 41 1.72 4.70 9.54
CA TYR A 41 2.20 3.39 9.12
C TYR A 41 3.72 3.45 8.90
N PRO A 42 4.53 3.30 9.96
CA PRO A 42 5.98 3.32 9.84
C PRO A 42 6.47 2.11 9.02
N VAL A 43 7.43 2.34 8.14
CA VAL A 43 8.04 1.31 7.28
C VAL A 43 9.55 1.52 7.27
N ASP A 44 10.30 0.45 7.48
CA ASP A 44 11.75 0.45 7.50
C ASP A 44 12.34 -0.20 6.24
N LEU A 45 13.61 0.10 5.97
CA LEU A 45 14.35 -0.49 4.86
C LEU A 45 14.48 -2.02 5.06
N GLY A 46 14.14 -2.80 4.02
CA GLY A 46 14.15 -4.27 4.07
C GLY A 46 12.87 -4.89 4.60
N ASP A 47 11.87 -4.09 5.01
CA ASP A 47 10.55 -4.62 5.35
C ASP A 47 9.91 -5.31 4.16
N LYS A 48 9.14 -6.36 4.46
CA LYS A 48 8.34 -7.09 3.48
C LYS A 48 6.87 -6.91 3.81
N PHE A 49 6.09 -6.47 2.85
CA PHE A 49 4.65 -6.29 3.02
C PHE A 49 3.86 -6.91 1.87
N ARG A 50 2.63 -7.33 2.17
CA ARG A 50 1.72 -7.88 1.17
C ARG A 50 0.84 -6.75 0.64
N LEU A 51 0.95 -6.47 -0.66
CA LEU A 51 0.06 -5.54 -1.34
C LEU A 51 -1.04 -6.30 -2.07
N VAL A 52 -2.28 -5.85 -1.89
CA VAL A 52 -3.47 -6.32 -2.60
C VAL A 52 -4.19 -5.10 -3.18
N ILE A 53 -4.52 -5.17 -4.47
CA ILE A 53 -5.37 -4.20 -5.15
C ILE A 53 -6.67 -4.92 -5.52
N ALA A 54 -7.81 -4.35 -5.17
CA ALA A 54 -9.14 -4.90 -5.43
C ALA A 54 -10.01 -3.85 -6.11
N SER A 55 -10.96 -4.30 -6.95
CA SER A 55 -11.93 -3.44 -7.63
C SER A 55 -13.16 -3.13 -6.79
N THR A 56 -13.34 -3.82 -5.67
CA THR A 56 -14.42 -3.63 -4.69
C THR A 56 -13.95 -4.12 -3.32
N LEU A 57 -14.51 -3.54 -2.26
CA LEU A 57 -14.32 -3.98 -0.87
C LEU A 57 -15.33 -5.05 -0.46
N TYR A 58 -16.43 -5.19 -1.21
CA TYR A 58 -17.49 -6.15 -0.90
C TYR A 58 -17.07 -7.56 -1.35
N GLU A 59 -17.15 -8.52 -0.42
CA GLU A 59 -16.79 -9.92 -0.70
C GLU A 59 -17.67 -10.57 -1.77
N ASP A 60 -18.92 -10.12 -1.88
CA ASP A 60 -19.89 -10.61 -2.86
C ASP A 60 -19.63 -10.12 -4.30
N GLY A 61 -18.64 -9.24 -4.48
CA GLY A 61 -18.27 -8.69 -5.78
C GLY A 61 -19.20 -7.59 -6.29
N THR A 62 -20.09 -7.07 -5.45
CA THR A 62 -20.90 -5.90 -5.80
C THR A 62 -20.00 -4.71 -6.15
N LEU A 63 -20.41 -3.94 -7.15
CA LEU A 63 -19.64 -2.77 -7.59
C LEU A 63 -19.74 -1.66 -6.56
N ASP A 64 -18.70 -0.84 -6.50
CA ASP A 64 -18.69 0.38 -5.72
C ASP A 64 -19.84 1.31 -6.18
N ASP A 65 -20.66 1.75 -5.22
CA ASP A 65 -21.75 2.71 -5.45
C ASP A 65 -21.24 4.16 -5.47
N GLY A 66 -19.94 4.36 -5.21
CA GLY A 66 -19.27 5.65 -5.20
C GLY A 66 -19.37 6.39 -3.88
N GLU A 67 -19.94 5.78 -2.84
CA GLU A 67 -20.04 6.36 -1.50
C GLU A 67 -19.31 5.51 -0.46
N TYR A 68 -18.26 6.07 0.13
CA TYR A 68 -17.54 5.41 1.23
C TYR A 68 -18.18 5.75 2.57
N ASN A 69 -18.69 4.73 3.26
CA ASN A 69 -19.15 4.85 4.64
C ASN A 69 -18.15 4.22 5.62
N PRO A 70 -17.45 5.01 6.45
CA PRO A 70 -16.47 4.48 7.42
C PRO A 70 -17.11 3.72 8.59
N THR A 71 -18.42 3.81 8.79
CA THR A 71 -19.14 3.04 9.83
C THR A 71 -19.85 1.80 9.27
N ASP A 72 -19.58 1.44 8.03
CA ASP A 72 -20.09 0.21 7.43
C ASP A 72 -19.46 -1.02 8.11
N ASP A 73 -20.30 -1.97 8.51
CA ASP A 73 -19.90 -3.22 9.20
C ASP A 73 -20.10 -4.44 8.30
N ARG A 74 -20.32 -4.23 6.99
CA ARG A 74 -20.30 -5.31 6.01
C ARG A 74 -18.90 -5.94 5.96
N PRO A 75 -18.82 -7.28 5.82
CA PRO A 75 -17.54 -7.96 5.71
C PRO A 75 -16.77 -7.49 4.47
N SER A 76 -15.47 -7.28 4.64
CA SER A 76 -14.52 -6.95 3.59
C SER A 76 -13.39 -8.00 3.55
N ARG A 77 -12.83 -8.19 2.34
CA ARG A 77 -11.90 -9.27 2.02
C ARG A 77 -10.46 -9.03 2.49
#